data_AF-A0AAW8PZK2-F1
#
_entry.id   AF-A0AAW8PZK2-F1
#
_cell.length_a   1.000
_cell.length_b   1.000
_cell.length_c   1.000
_cell.angle_alpha   90.00
_cell.angle_beta   90.00
_cell.angle_gamma   90.00
#
_symmetry.space_group_name_H-M   'P 1'
#
loop_
_entity.id
_entity.type
_entity.pdbx_description
1 polymer ?
#
loop_
_entity_poly.entity_id
_entity_poly.type
_entity_poly.pdbx_seq_one_letter_code
_entity_poly.pdbx_strand_id
1 'polypeptide(L)'
;MSNETADMINKFSLEAIKALIKEMQGDKSTNENLTTDVIKAIKQGKIRVINVRDEDYDLTSFDELEGAELIKRRAMNLGVYTAEAQYWTGREWEGLVGIKNNTISGFIGTDFIGSGSELQLLEAALTAYNNQNLDTEGFVIDPFRLKVA
;
A
#
# COMPACT_ATOMS: atom_id res chain seq x y z
N MET A 1 9.39 9.00 18.82
CA MET A 1 9.46 7.94 17.79
C MET A 1 10.88 7.95 17.26
N SER A 2 11.56 6.81 17.20
CA SER A 2 12.91 6.74 16.62
C SER A 2 12.87 7.18 15.15
N ASN A 3 13.97 7.71 14.61
CA ASN A 3 14.07 8.04 13.17
C ASN A 3 13.66 6.85 12.29
N GLU A 4 13.99 5.63 12.71
CA GLU A 4 13.63 4.38 12.03
C GLU A 4 12.11 4.18 11.86
N THR A 5 11.29 4.64 12.82
CA THR A 5 9.82 4.51 12.70
C THR A 5 9.26 5.51 11.68
N ALA A 6 9.90 6.67 11.53
CA ALA A 6 9.49 7.70 10.58
C ALA A 6 9.86 7.31 9.13
N ASP A 7 10.99 6.62 8.95
CA ASP A 7 11.42 6.10 7.64
C ASP A 7 10.55 4.92 7.18
N MET A 8 10.07 4.12 8.15
CA MET A 8 9.09 3.06 7.90
C MET A 8 7.70 3.62 7.57
N ILE A 9 7.12 4.46 8.44
CA ILE A 9 5.76 4.98 8.24
C ILE A 9 5.79 6.34 7.55
N ASN A 10 5.74 6.32 6.23
CA ASN A 10 5.71 7.54 5.43
C ASN A 10 4.39 8.33 5.63
N LYS A 11 4.38 9.57 5.10
CA LYS A 11 3.23 10.49 5.21
C LYS A 11 1.92 9.88 4.69
N PHE A 12 1.94 9.21 3.54
CA PHE A 12 0.73 8.67 2.91
C PHE A 12 0.16 7.48 3.68
N SER A 13 1.03 6.63 4.21
CA SER A 13 0.67 5.53 5.10
C SER A 13 0.06 6.06 6.40
N LEU A 14 0.59 7.15 6.94
CA LEU A 14 0.02 7.82 8.11
C LEU A 14 -1.36 8.43 7.82
N GLU A 15 -1.55 9.05 6.65
CA GLU A 15 -2.85 9.58 6.21
C GLU A 15 -3.89 8.46 6.06
N ALA A 16 -3.51 7.33 5.45
CA ALA A 16 -4.36 6.16 5.33
C ALA A 16 -4.76 5.58 6.70
N ILE A 17 -3.80 5.45 7.64
CA ILE A 17 -4.10 5.01 9.02
C ILE A 17 -5.12 5.94 9.68
N LYS A 18 -4.95 7.26 9.54
CA LYS A 18 -5.89 8.25 10.12
C LYS A 18 -7.28 8.14 9.52
N ALA A 19 -7.39 7.92 8.22
CA ALA A 19 -8.67 7.73 7.54
C ALA A 19 -9.37 6.46 8.06
N LEU A 20 -8.66 5.33 8.11
CA LEU A 20 -9.20 4.06 8.62
C LEU A 20 -9.65 4.14 10.08
N ILE A 21 -8.87 4.80 10.95
CA ILE A 21 -9.28 5.02 12.35
C ILE A 21 -10.56 5.86 12.43
N LYS A 22 -10.68 6.90 11.59
CA LYS A 22 -11.88 7.73 11.55
C LYS A 22 -13.10 6.94 11.07
N GLU A 23 -12.92 6.01 10.14
CA GLU A 23 -13.99 5.13 9.68
C GLU A 23 -14.48 4.17 10.76
N MET A 24 -13.56 3.58 11.54
CA MET A 24 -13.91 2.76 12.71
C MET A 24 -14.67 3.54 13.79
N GLN A 25 -14.44 4.84 13.90
CA GLN A 25 -15.10 5.70 14.89
C GLN A 25 -16.48 6.23 14.42
N GLY A 26 -16.81 6.07 13.14
CA GLY A 26 -18.09 6.48 12.58
C GLY A 26 -19.11 5.34 12.50
N ASP A 27 -20.38 5.68 12.22
CA ASP A 27 -21.49 4.72 12.04
C ASP A 27 -21.43 3.91 10.71
N LYS A 28 -20.30 3.94 9.98
CA LYS A 28 -20.14 3.13 8.77
C LYS A 28 -19.85 1.68 9.17
N SER A 29 -20.54 0.72 8.53
CA SER A 29 -20.32 -0.72 8.75
C SER A 29 -18.95 -1.15 8.22
N THR A 30 -17.90 -0.82 8.95
CA THR A 30 -16.53 -1.11 8.59
C THR A 30 -16.15 -2.45 9.23
N ASN A 31 -15.44 -3.32 8.51
CA ASN A 31 -14.97 -4.59 9.07
C ASN A 31 -13.84 -4.31 10.07
N GLU A 32 -14.19 -4.05 11.34
CA GLU A 32 -13.26 -3.61 12.39
C GLU A 32 -12.02 -4.51 12.54
N ASN A 33 -12.20 -5.82 12.41
CA ASN A 33 -11.10 -6.78 12.50
C ASN A 33 -10.12 -6.58 11.33
N LEU A 34 -10.62 -6.54 10.09
CA LEU A 34 -9.80 -6.31 8.92
C LEU A 34 -9.11 -4.94 8.96
N THR A 35 -9.83 -3.89 9.38
CA THR A 35 -9.25 -2.54 9.52
C THR A 35 -8.11 -2.53 10.54
N THR A 36 -8.29 -3.23 11.66
CA THR A 36 -7.25 -3.37 12.69
C THR A 36 -6.03 -4.12 12.16
N ASP A 37 -6.25 -5.20 11.42
CA ASP A 37 -5.18 -6.00 10.82
C ASP A 37 -4.38 -5.21 9.77
N VAL A 38 -5.07 -4.44 8.92
CA VAL A 38 -4.45 -3.53 7.95
C VAL A 38 -3.62 -2.46 8.64
N ILE A 39 -4.17 -1.78 9.65
CA ILE A 39 -3.43 -0.76 10.40
C ILE A 39 -2.18 -1.37 11.05
N LYS A 40 -2.30 -2.58 11.60
CA LYS A 40 -1.18 -3.31 12.21
C LYS A 40 -0.13 -3.66 11.15
N ALA A 41 -0.53 -4.14 9.99
CA ALA A 41 0.38 -4.47 8.90
C ALA A 41 1.19 -3.24 8.42
N ILE A 42 0.55 -2.07 8.28
CA ILE A 42 1.25 -0.82 7.95
C ILE A 42 2.26 -0.47 9.06
N LYS A 43 1.83 -0.52 10.33
CA LYS A 43 2.70 -0.21 11.48
C LYS A 43 3.86 -1.18 11.67
N GLN A 44 3.75 -2.39 11.14
CA GLN A 44 4.80 -3.41 11.17
C GLN A 44 5.71 -3.35 9.93
N GLY A 45 5.47 -2.44 9.00
CA GLY A 45 6.27 -2.36 7.78
C GLY A 45 6.02 -3.51 6.80
N LYS A 46 4.84 -4.13 6.85
CA LYS A 46 4.44 -5.22 5.94
C LYS A 46 3.85 -4.71 4.65
N ILE A 47 3.14 -3.58 4.72
CA ILE A 47 2.59 -2.90 3.56
C ILE A 47 2.83 -1.40 3.74
N ARG A 48 2.90 -0.66 2.64
CA ARG A 48 2.95 0.82 2.66
C ARG A 48 2.07 1.44 1.61
N VAL A 49 1.66 2.67 1.85
CA VAL A 49 1.01 3.51 0.85
C VAL A 49 2.02 4.49 0.30
N ILE A 50 2.08 4.62 -1.01
CA ILE A 50 2.83 5.67 -1.70
C ILE A 50 1.91 6.45 -2.63
N ASN A 51 2.32 7.66 -2.98
CA ASN A 51 1.69 8.45 -4.02
C ASN A 51 2.71 8.57 -5.15
N VAL A 52 2.51 7.79 -6.21
CA VAL A 52 3.37 7.81 -7.38
C VAL A 52 2.96 9.00 -8.24
N ARG A 53 3.94 9.82 -8.62
CA ARG A 53 3.76 10.96 -9.53
C ARG A 53 4.72 10.76 -10.69
N ASP A 54 4.35 11.27 -11.86
CA ASP A 54 5.23 11.41 -13.04
C ASP A 54 5.45 10.15 -13.91
N GLU A 55 6.43 10.21 -14.83
CA GLU A 55 6.81 9.26 -15.89
C GLU A 55 7.01 7.79 -15.45
N ASP A 56 7.17 7.52 -14.15
CA ASP A 56 7.38 6.18 -13.60
C ASP A 56 6.11 5.33 -13.53
N TYR A 57 4.92 5.96 -13.60
CA TYR A 57 3.67 5.23 -13.60
C TYR A 57 3.25 4.90 -15.03
N ASP A 58 3.04 3.61 -15.33
CA ASP A 58 2.55 3.18 -16.64
C ASP A 58 1.09 3.62 -16.86
N LEU A 59 0.94 4.75 -17.52
CA LEU A 59 -0.35 5.35 -17.85
C LEU A 59 -1.05 4.66 -19.04
N THR A 60 -0.41 3.70 -19.71
CA THR A 60 -1.05 2.94 -20.80
C THR A 60 -2.23 2.11 -20.30
N SER A 61 -2.21 1.76 -19.01
CA SER A 61 -3.35 1.13 -18.32
C SER A 61 -4.65 1.96 -18.37
N PHE A 62 -4.58 3.26 -18.67
CA PHE A 62 -5.74 4.14 -18.81
C PHE A 62 -6.20 4.33 -20.27
N ASP A 63 -5.48 3.81 -21.27
CA ASP A 63 -5.74 4.08 -22.70
C ASP A 63 -7.12 3.60 -23.17
N GLU A 64 -7.62 2.52 -22.57
CA GLU A 64 -8.91 1.92 -22.91
C GLU A 64 -10.09 2.57 -22.18
N LEU A 65 -9.84 3.54 -21.28
CA LEU A 65 -10.89 4.20 -20.51
C LEU A 65 -11.49 5.39 -21.28
N GLU A 66 -12.81 5.55 -21.16
CA GLU A 66 -13.49 6.75 -21.62
C GLU A 66 -12.95 7.98 -20.87
N GLY A 67 -12.47 8.99 -21.60
CA GLY A 67 -11.85 10.17 -21.01
C GLY A 67 -10.40 9.98 -20.53
N ALA A 68 -9.69 8.98 -21.05
CA ALA A 68 -8.29 8.66 -20.73
C ALA A 68 -7.38 9.90 -20.58
N GLU A 69 -7.43 10.86 -21.51
CA GLU A 69 -6.60 12.07 -21.46
C GLU A 69 -6.83 12.92 -20.19
N LEU A 70 -8.08 13.03 -19.74
CA LEU A 70 -8.41 13.76 -18.51
C LEU A 70 -7.91 12.98 -17.28
N ILE A 71 -8.08 11.65 -17.29
CA ILE A 71 -7.65 10.76 -16.21
C ILE A 71 -6.13 10.81 -16.06
N LYS A 72 -5.39 10.65 -17.16
CA LYS A 72 -3.92 10.76 -17.20
C LYS A 72 -3.45 12.12 -16.70
N ARG A 73 -4.08 13.21 -17.13
CA ARG A 73 -3.75 14.56 -16.64
C ARG A 73 -3.97 14.69 -15.13
N ARG A 74 -5.06 14.13 -14.59
CA ARG A 74 -5.31 14.11 -13.14
C ARG A 74 -4.25 13.26 -12.42
N ALA A 75 -3.91 12.08 -12.96
CA ALA A 75 -2.89 11.19 -12.40
C ALA A 75 -1.52 11.88 -12.35
N MET A 76 -1.11 12.56 -13.41
CA MET A 76 0.14 13.35 -13.45
C MET A 76 0.15 14.48 -12.41
N ASN A 77 -0.95 15.22 -12.30
CA ASN A 77 -1.01 16.40 -11.41
C ASN A 77 -1.18 16.06 -9.93
N LEU A 78 -1.97 15.03 -9.61
CA LEU A 78 -2.38 14.70 -8.24
C LEU A 78 -1.66 13.47 -7.67
N GLY A 79 -1.04 12.68 -8.54
CA GLY A 79 -0.46 11.38 -8.22
C GLY A 79 -1.50 10.27 -8.09
N VAL A 80 -1.03 9.05 -8.28
CA VAL A 80 -1.79 7.81 -8.07
C VAL A 80 -1.39 7.23 -6.72
N TYR A 81 -2.36 7.00 -5.85
CA TYR A 81 -2.17 6.25 -4.63
C TYR A 81 -2.03 4.77 -4.96
N THR A 82 -0.95 4.21 -4.43
CA THR A 82 -0.56 2.82 -4.62
C THR A 82 -0.25 2.22 -3.26
N ALA A 83 -0.84 1.05 -2.98
CA ALA A 83 -0.50 0.23 -1.84
C ALA A 83 0.51 -0.84 -2.28
N GLU A 84 1.65 -0.92 -1.60
CA GLU A 84 2.71 -1.87 -1.91
C GLU A 84 2.85 -2.89 -0.79
N ALA A 85 2.95 -4.17 -1.15
CA ALA A 85 3.29 -5.26 -0.23
C ALA A 85 4.79 -5.61 -0.21
N GLN A 86 5.63 -4.58 -0.40
CA GLN A 86 7.06 -4.64 -0.04
C GLN A 86 7.20 -4.69 1.48
N TYR A 87 8.33 -5.16 2.01
CA TYR A 87 8.56 -5.21 3.46
C TYR A 87 9.74 -4.34 3.88
N TRP A 88 9.65 -3.77 5.08
CA TRP A 88 10.73 -3.00 5.69
C TRP A 88 11.77 -3.93 6.32
N THR A 89 13.03 -3.79 5.92
CA THR A 89 14.16 -4.59 6.45
C THR A 89 14.78 -4.00 7.72
N GLY A 90 14.31 -2.84 8.17
CA GLY A 90 14.98 -2.01 9.18
C GLY A 90 15.88 -0.93 8.56
N ARG A 91 16.19 -1.01 7.26
CA ARG A 91 17.05 -0.02 6.55
C ARG A 91 16.40 0.51 5.29
N GLU A 92 15.77 -0.37 4.53
CA GLU A 92 15.10 -0.04 3.28
C GLU A 92 13.89 -0.94 3.03
N TRP A 93 13.03 -0.51 2.11
CA TRP A 93 11.89 -1.30 1.66
C TRP A 93 12.33 -2.20 0.51
N GLU A 94 12.15 -3.50 0.68
CA GLU A 94 12.59 -4.50 -0.29
C GLU A 94 11.41 -5.19 -0.97
N GLY A 95 11.57 -5.40 -2.28
CA GLY A 95 10.68 -6.23 -3.09
C GLY A 95 11.25 -7.64 -3.25
N LEU A 96 10.36 -8.64 -3.40
CA LEU A 96 10.82 -9.99 -3.74
C LEU A 96 11.13 -10.10 -5.24
N VAL A 97 12.36 -10.49 -5.57
CA VAL A 97 12.76 -10.76 -6.96
C VAL A 97 11.88 -11.86 -7.56
N GLY A 98 11.28 -11.58 -8.72
CA GLY A 98 10.41 -12.52 -9.45
C GLY A 98 8.92 -12.38 -9.12
N ILE A 99 8.56 -11.64 -8.08
CA ILE A 99 7.19 -11.17 -7.86
C ILE A 99 7.17 -9.73 -8.35
N LYS A 100 6.69 -9.51 -9.58
CA LYS A 100 6.57 -8.16 -10.15
C LYS A 100 5.71 -7.35 -9.21
N ASN A 101 6.36 -6.43 -8.48
CA ASN A 101 5.85 -5.44 -7.54
C ASN A 101 4.40 -5.70 -7.14
N ASN A 102 4.17 -6.28 -5.96
CA ASN A 102 2.84 -6.38 -5.31
C ASN A 102 2.28 -4.99 -4.95
N THR A 103 2.25 -4.11 -5.94
CA THR A 103 1.75 -2.75 -6.00
C THR A 103 0.34 -2.84 -6.56
N ILE A 104 -0.60 -2.38 -5.76
CA ILE A 104 -2.00 -2.27 -6.14
C ILE A 104 -2.28 -0.79 -6.20
N SER A 105 -2.63 -0.32 -7.38
CA SER A 105 -2.88 1.09 -7.68
C SER A 105 -4.33 1.25 -8.10
N GLY A 106 -4.94 2.38 -7.79
CA GLY A 106 -6.33 2.58 -8.23
C GLY A 106 -6.95 3.95 -7.97
N PHE A 107 -6.30 4.84 -7.23
CA PHE A 107 -6.96 6.06 -6.77
C PHE A 107 -6.12 7.30 -7.07
N ILE A 108 -6.74 8.34 -7.64
CA ILE A 108 -6.06 9.56 -8.05
C ILE A 108 -6.33 10.66 -7.03
N GLY A 109 -5.27 11.24 -6.45
CA GLY A 109 -5.39 12.39 -5.55
C GLY A 109 -6.35 12.16 -4.38
N THR A 110 -7.36 13.03 -4.25
CA THR A 110 -8.34 12.99 -3.14
C THR A 110 -9.33 11.84 -3.24
N ASP A 111 -9.34 11.09 -4.34
CA ASP A 111 -10.28 9.98 -4.54
C ASP A 111 -9.94 8.78 -3.63
N PHE A 112 -8.76 8.78 -3.00
CA PHE A 112 -8.33 7.77 -2.04
C PHE A 112 -8.73 8.10 -0.60
N ILE A 113 -8.12 9.15 -0.02
CA ILE A 113 -8.26 9.47 1.41
C ILE A 113 -9.62 10.11 1.73
N GLY A 114 -10.35 9.51 2.66
CA GLY A 114 -11.70 9.86 3.09
C GLY A 114 -12.82 9.25 2.24
N SER A 115 -12.52 8.33 1.31
CA SER A 115 -13.48 7.82 0.33
C SER A 115 -14.29 6.61 0.80
N GLY A 116 -13.78 5.81 1.75
CA GLY A 116 -14.33 4.50 2.09
C GLY A 116 -13.72 3.34 1.29
N SER A 117 -12.82 3.63 0.35
CA SER A 117 -12.19 2.62 -0.52
C SER A 117 -10.77 2.27 -0.06
N GLU A 118 -10.26 2.96 0.96
CA GLU A 118 -8.91 2.75 1.51
C GLU A 118 -8.74 1.32 2.03
N LEU A 119 -9.76 0.82 2.74
CA LEU A 119 -9.74 -0.53 3.27
C LEU A 119 -9.63 -1.58 2.16
N GLN A 120 -10.33 -1.39 1.03
CA GLN A 120 -10.31 -2.34 -0.09
C GLN A 120 -8.93 -2.40 -0.74
N LEU A 121 -8.30 -1.25 -0.99
CA LEU A 121 -6.96 -1.20 -1.57
C LEU A 121 -5.93 -1.88 -0.64
N LEU A 122 -6.02 -1.57 0.64
CA LEU A 122 -5.08 -2.05 1.64
C LEU A 122 -5.30 -3.52 2.02
N GLU A 123 -6.54 -4.00 1.98
CA GLU A 123 -6.88 -5.42 2.09
C GLU A 123 -6.26 -6.22 0.95
N ALA A 124 -6.38 -5.71 -0.28
CA ALA A 124 -5.76 -6.37 -1.43
C ALA A 124 -4.24 -6.44 -1.27
N ALA A 125 -3.60 -5.37 -0.77
CA ALA A 125 -2.16 -5.35 -0.52
C ALA A 125 -1.77 -6.32 0.61
N LEU A 126 -2.55 -6.37 1.70
CA LEU A 126 -2.33 -7.31 2.79
C LEU A 126 -2.52 -8.77 2.33
N THR A 127 -3.50 -9.03 1.47
CA THR A 127 -3.71 -10.34 0.87
C THR A 127 -2.50 -10.74 0.01
N ALA A 128 -2.00 -9.82 -0.82
CA ALA A 128 -0.78 -10.04 -1.60
C ALA A 128 0.45 -10.27 -0.70
N TYR A 129 0.53 -9.59 0.44
CA TYR A 129 1.55 -9.84 1.46
C TYR A 129 1.48 -11.26 2.03
N ASN A 130 0.28 -11.66 2.47
CA ASN A 130 0.06 -12.93 3.16
C ASN A 130 0.17 -14.15 2.24
N ASN A 131 0.11 -13.97 0.92
CA ASN A 131 0.37 -15.03 -0.05
C ASN A 131 1.87 -15.32 -0.27
N GLN A 132 2.76 -14.57 0.39
CA GLN A 132 4.21 -14.81 0.37
C GLN A 132 4.62 -15.87 1.41
N ASN A 133 5.83 -16.41 1.31
CA ASN A 133 6.36 -17.30 2.34
C ASN A 133 6.70 -16.48 3.59
N LEU A 134 5.98 -16.73 4.68
CA LEU A 134 6.14 -16.01 5.94
C LEU A 134 6.82 -16.87 7.01
N ASP A 135 7.57 -16.24 7.89
CA ASP A 135 8.09 -16.84 9.11
C ASP A 135 6.98 -16.95 10.19
N THR A 136 7.36 -17.46 11.37
CA THR A 136 6.46 -17.62 12.51
C THR A 136 5.94 -16.31 13.09
N GLU A 137 6.58 -15.19 12.77
CA GLU A 137 6.18 -13.83 13.18
C GLU A 137 5.34 -13.12 12.10
N GLY A 138 5.15 -13.81 10.96
CA GLY A 138 4.38 -13.32 9.82
C GLY A 138 5.13 -12.29 8.99
N PHE A 139 6.47 -12.34 8.97
CA PHE A 139 7.31 -11.55 8.06
C PHE A 139 7.78 -12.40 6.88
N VAL A 140 7.97 -11.76 5.74
CA VAL A 140 8.45 -12.42 4.52
C VAL A 140 9.84 -13.03 4.76
N ILE A 141 9.95 -14.33 4.52
CA ILE A 141 11.23 -15.02 4.51
C ILE A 141 11.94 -14.70 3.21
N ASP A 142 13.15 -14.14 3.31
CA ASP A 142 14.01 -13.90 2.15
C ASP A 142 14.31 -15.23 1.41
N PRO A 143 13.79 -15.42 0.18
CA PRO A 143 13.95 -16.66 -0.57
C PRO A 143 15.39 -16.93 -1.02
N PHE A 144 16.27 -15.92 -0.99
CA PHE A 144 17.70 -16.10 -1.28
C PHE A 144 18.50 -16.55 -0.06
N ARG A 145 18.08 -16.21 1.16
CA ARG A 145 18.67 -16.79 2.37
C ARG A 145 18.39 -18.29 2.50
N LEU A 146 17.24 -18.75 1.98
CA LEU A 146 16.87 -20.17 1.97
C LEU A 146 17.68 -21.01 0.97
N LYS A 147 18.27 -20.41 -0.08
CA LYS A 147 19.06 -21.13 -1.09
C LYS A 147 20.53 -21.35 -0.70
N VAL A 148 21.01 -20.70 0.35
CA VAL A 148 22.42 -20.75 0.79
C VAL A 148 22.62 -21.68 1.99
N ALA A 149 21.54 -22.31 2.49
CA ALA A 149 21.56 -23.24 3.62
C ALA A 149 21.61 -24.71 3.18
#